data_AF-A0A5M8PNH7-F1
#
_entry.id   AF-A0A5M8PNH7-F1
#
_cell.length_a   1.000
_cell.length_b   1.000
_cell.length_c   1.000
_cell.angle_alpha   90.00
_cell.angle_beta   90.00
_cell.angle_gamma   90.00
#
_symmetry.space_group_name_H-M   'P 1'
#
loop_
_entity.id
_entity.type
_entity.pdbx_description
1 polymer ?
#
loop_
_entity_poly.entity_id
_entity_poly.type
_entity_poly.pdbx_seq_one_letter_code
_entity_poly.pdbx_strand_id
1 'polypeptide(L)'
;MSGSRDCNLTTASPRRPTSPWTGIKHTISLRMGVPFEALLPYGIMLGLFGFSGAALSKVRHMQNGGKRARHSLDRWDRVLMDRDRRLTGYLRGQTDNVVAPPGFELNNPWRMESRFF
;
A
#
# COMPACT_ATOMS: atom_id res chain seq x y z
N MET A 1 -77.51 -30.29 61.78
CA MET A 1 -76.12 -29.87 62.09
C MET A 1 -75.51 -29.46 60.75
N SER A 2 -75.69 -28.24 60.25
CA SER A 2 -75.17 -26.93 60.71
C SER A 2 -73.64 -26.86 60.74
N GLY A 3 -73.10 -25.95 59.94
CA GLY A 3 -71.67 -25.54 59.87
C GLY A 3 -70.98 -26.17 58.66
N SER A 4 -70.32 -25.47 57.75
CA SER A 4 -69.65 -24.16 57.79
C SER A 4 -69.50 -23.71 56.32
N ARG A 5 -69.86 -22.47 55.94
CA ARG A 5 -68.89 -21.38 55.62
C ARG A 5 -67.55 -21.97 55.14
N ASP A 6 -67.15 -21.78 53.88
CA ASP A 6 -66.51 -20.52 53.49
C ASP A 6 -66.64 -20.17 52.00
N CYS A 7 -67.06 -18.93 51.78
CA CYS A 7 -66.77 -18.16 50.58
C CYS A 7 -65.26 -17.91 50.52
N ASN A 8 -64.60 -18.24 49.40
CA ASN A 8 -63.33 -17.61 49.04
C ASN A 8 -63.22 -17.50 47.52
N LEU A 9 -63.91 -16.49 46.99
CA LEU A 9 -63.53 -15.80 45.76
C LEU A 9 -62.21 -15.08 46.05
N THR A 10 -61.10 -15.77 45.80
CA THR A 10 -59.77 -15.13 45.78
C THR A 10 -59.33 -15.03 44.33
N THR A 11 -59.66 -13.88 43.76
CA THR A 11 -59.09 -13.20 42.59
C THR A 11 -57.78 -13.81 42.08
N ALA A 12 -57.85 -14.51 40.93
CA ALA A 12 -56.67 -14.82 40.14
C ALA A 12 -56.09 -13.52 39.55
N SER A 13 -54.99 -13.02 40.13
CA SER A 13 -54.16 -11.99 39.49
C SER A 13 -52.91 -12.65 38.90
N PRO A 14 -52.64 -12.54 37.59
CA PRO A 14 -51.43 -13.08 37.00
C PRO A 14 -50.31 -12.07 37.23
N ARG A 15 -49.60 -12.15 38.36
CA ARG A 15 -48.32 -11.47 38.49
C ARG A 15 -47.27 -12.26 37.72
N ARG A 16 -47.10 -11.91 36.43
CA ARG A 16 -45.91 -12.28 35.66
C ARG A 16 -44.69 -11.89 36.50
N PRO A 17 -43.74 -12.79 36.80
CA PRO A 17 -42.43 -12.33 37.23
C PRO A 17 -41.82 -11.62 36.02
N THR A 18 -41.83 -10.29 36.03
CA THR A 18 -40.99 -9.50 35.12
C THR A 18 -39.56 -9.89 35.44
N SER A 19 -38.96 -10.70 34.58
CA SER A 19 -37.55 -11.05 34.67
C SER A 19 -36.72 -9.75 34.78
N PRO A 20 -35.76 -9.63 35.71
CA PRO A 20 -34.91 -8.44 35.80
C PRO A 20 -33.89 -8.34 34.66
N TRP A 21 -33.97 -9.23 33.66
CA TRP A 21 -32.98 -9.37 32.60
C TRP A 21 -33.35 -8.65 31.30
N THR A 22 -34.28 -7.70 31.32
CA THR A 22 -34.43 -6.69 30.26
C THR A 22 -33.55 -5.48 30.57
N GLY A 23 -32.25 -5.72 30.73
CA GLY A 23 -31.22 -4.69 30.95
C GLY A 23 -30.04 -4.83 29.98
N ILE A 24 -30.22 -5.59 28.90
CA ILE A 24 -29.29 -5.65 27.78
C ILE A 24 -29.94 -4.80 26.68
N LYS A 25 -29.17 -3.87 26.09
CA LYS A 25 -29.28 -3.29 24.72
C LYS A 25 -29.15 -1.76 24.59
N HIS A 26 -28.88 -0.94 25.63
CA HIS A 26 -28.90 0.54 25.42
C HIS A 26 -27.73 1.39 25.95
N THR A 27 -26.61 0.82 26.40
CA THR A 27 -25.36 1.60 26.65
C THR A 27 -24.24 1.22 25.69
N ILE A 28 -24.57 0.98 24.42
CA ILE A 28 -23.60 1.10 23.31
C ILE A 28 -23.84 2.49 22.69
N SER A 29 -23.64 3.53 23.50
CA SER A 29 -23.62 4.90 23.03
C SER A 29 -22.16 5.33 22.84
N LEU A 30 -21.64 5.02 21.65
CA LEU A 30 -20.83 5.90 20.80
C LEU A 30 -19.63 6.63 21.45
N ARG A 31 -18.61 5.91 21.94
CA ARG A 31 -17.27 6.50 22.19
C ARG A 31 -16.26 6.25 21.06
N MET A 32 -16.53 5.37 20.10
CA MET A 32 -15.63 5.18 18.96
C MET A 32 -16.40 5.21 17.64
N GLY A 33 -16.50 6.40 17.05
CA GLY A 33 -16.98 6.58 15.68
C GLY A 33 -16.08 5.91 14.64
N VAL A 34 -14.85 5.50 15.02
CA VAL A 34 -13.93 4.69 14.21
C VAL A 34 -13.15 3.74 15.15
N PRO A 35 -13.09 2.42 14.87
CA PRO A 35 -12.26 1.48 15.62
C PRO A 35 -10.78 1.60 15.19
N PHE A 36 -10.06 2.59 15.74
CA PHE A 36 -8.67 2.88 15.38
C PHE A 36 -7.71 1.71 15.59
N GLU A 37 -7.97 0.84 16.58
CA GLU A 37 -7.20 -0.39 16.83
C GLU A 37 -7.18 -1.33 15.62
N ALA A 38 -8.28 -1.39 14.87
CA ALA A 38 -8.35 -2.16 13.63
C ALA A 38 -7.63 -1.47 12.46
N LEU A 39 -7.39 -0.16 12.54
CA LEU A 39 -6.73 0.64 11.50
C LEU A 39 -5.22 0.79 11.70
N LEU A 40 -4.72 0.64 12.93
CA LEU A 40 -3.29 0.63 13.24
C LEU A 40 -2.48 -0.33 12.34
N PRO A 41 -2.87 -1.62 12.14
CA PRO A 41 -2.10 -2.49 11.27
C PRO A 41 -2.09 -1.99 9.82
N TYR A 42 -3.22 -1.49 9.31
CA TYR A 42 -3.29 -0.93 7.95
C TYR A 42 -2.48 0.36 7.82
N GLY A 43 -2.46 1.21 8.85
CA GLY A 43 -1.66 2.43 8.89
C GLY A 43 -0.17 2.14 8.85
N ILE A 44 0.28 1.11 9.59
CA ILE A 44 1.68 0.65 9.55
C ILE A 44 2.02 0.10 8.15
N MET A 45 1.14 -0.73 7.56
CA MET A 45 1.36 -1.25 6.21
C MET A 45 1.47 -0.12 5.18
N LEU A 46 0.52 0.82 5.19
CA LEU A 46 0.54 1.98 4.30
C LEU A 46 1.78 2.87 4.53
N GLY A 47 2.19 3.05 5.78
CA GLY A 47 3.39 3.80 6.14
C GLY A 47 4.66 3.15 5.60
N LEU A 48 4.83 1.83 5.81
CA LEU A 48 5.99 1.09 5.33
C LEU A 48 6.02 1.01 3.80
N PHE A 49 4.89 0.67 3.15
CA PHE A 49 4.81 0.65 1.69
C PHE A 49 5.03 2.03 1.07
N GLY A 50 4.44 3.07 1.65
CA GLY A 50 4.63 4.46 1.23
C GLY A 50 6.09 4.90 1.38
N PHE A 51 6.71 4.61 2.52
CA PHE A 51 8.12 4.91 2.79
C PHE A 51 9.05 4.18 1.83
N SER A 52 8.89 2.87 1.67
CA SER A 52 9.70 2.08 0.73
C SER A 52 9.54 2.56 -0.71
N GLY A 53 8.31 2.89 -1.13
CA GLY A 53 8.04 3.45 -2.45
C GLY A 53 8.72 4.79 -2.69
N ALA A 54 8.59 5.72 -1.74
CA ALA A 54 9.22 7.04 -1.81
C ALA A 54 10.76 6.96 -1.76
N ALA A 55 11.31 6.14 -0.85
CA ALA A 55 12.75 5.93 -0.73
C ALA A 55 13.34 5.39 -2.04
N LEU A 56 12.72 4.35 -2.60
CA LEU A 56 13.21 3.72 -3.83
C LEU A 56 13.03 4.63 -5.05
N SER A 57 11.96 5.43 -5.09
CA SER A 57 11.76 6.45 -6.12
C SER A 57 12.86 7.51 -6.08
N LYS A 58 13.20 8.00 -4.88
CA LYS A 58 14.27 8.99 -4.69
C LYS A 58 15.64 8.45 -5.11
N VAL A 59 15.98 7.22 -4.71
CA VAL A 59 17.25 6.59 -5.10
C VAL A 59 17.34 6.44 -6.62
N ARG A 60 16.29 5.95 -7.28
CA ARG A 60 16.27 5.83 -8.76
C ARG A 60 16.39 7.20 -9.44
N HIS A 61 15.79 8.24 -8.87
CA HIS A 61 15.91 9.59 -9.42
C HIS A 61 17.35 10.12 -9.31
N MET A 62 18.03 9.87 -8.20
CA MET A 62 19.44 10.22 -8.02
C MET A 62 20.36 9.42 -8.93
N GLN A 63 20.13 8.10 -9.05
CA GLN A 63 20.91 7.22 -9.93
C GLN A 63 20.75 7.54 -11.42
N ASN A 64 19.65 8.18 -11.82
CA ASN A 64 19.39 8.63 -13.20
C ASN A 64 19.80 10.11 -13.43
N GLY A 65 20.53 10.72 -12.50
CA GLY A 65 21.09 12.07 -12.68
C GLY A 65 20.01 13.14 -12.61
N GLY A 66 18.98 12.92 -11.78
CA GLY A 66 17.84 13.82 -11.65
C GLY A 66 16.82 13.69 -12.78
N LYS A 67 16.94 12.70 -13.66
CA LYS A 67 15.94 12.40 -14.69
C LYS A 67 14.97 11.31 -14.22
N ARG A 68 13.76 11.29 -14.78
CA ARG A 68 12.80 10.20 -14.55
C ARG A 68 13.31 8.93 -15.21
N ALA A 69 13.02 7.78 -14.60
CA ALA A 69 13.35 6.49 -15.19
C ALA A 69 12.49 6.26 -16.45
N ARG A 70 13.11 5.83 -17.57
CA ARG A 70 12.35 5.34 -18.73
C ARG A 70 11.81 3.94 -18.43
N HIS A 71 10.59 3.71 -18.88
CA HIS A 71 9.92 2.41 -18.90
C HIS A 71 9.78 1.96 -20.35
N SER A 72 9.54 0.66 -20.55
CA SER A 72 9.24 0.09 -21.88
C SER A 72 10.34 0.30 -22.94
N LEU A 73 11.61 0.13 -22.56
CA LEU A 73 12.76 0.27 -23.46
C LEU A 73 12.82 -0.83 -24.50
N ASP A 74 12.69 -0.44 -25.77
CA ASP A 74 12.82 -1.32 -26.93
C ASP A 74 14.30 -1.60 -27.26
N ARG A 75 14.55 -2.38 -28.32
CA ARG A 75 15.92 -2.73 -28.70
C ARG A 75 16.70 -1.52 -29.21
N TRP A 76 16.03 -0.61 -29.91
CA TRP A 76 16.61 0.61 -30.45
C TRP A 76 17.05 1.56 -29.34
N ASP A 77 16.20 1.81 -28.36
CA ASP A 77 16.46 2.64 -27.19
C ASP A 77 17.68 2.15 -26.40
N ARG A 78 17.85 0.82 -26.27
CA ARG A 78 19.02 0.24 -25.60
C ARG A 78 20.31 0.57 -26.36
N VAL A 79 20.31 0.47 -27.68
CA VAL A 79 21.46 0.82 -28.52
C VAL A 79 21.75 2.31 -28.43
N LEU A 80 20.72 3.17 -28.44
CA LEU A 80 20.91 4.61 -28.26
C LEU A 80 21.42 4.97 -26.87
N MET A 81 20.96 4.33 -25.80
CA MET A 81 21.49 4.54 -24.45
C MET A 81 22.96 4.13 -24.33
N ASP A 82 23.36 3.05 -24.98
CA ASP A 82 24.76 2.64 -25.04
C ASP A 82 25.62 3.64 -25.82
N ARG A 83 25.08 4.23 -26.90
CA ARG A 83 25.72 5.33 -27.64
C ARG A 83 25.86 6.58 -26.77
N ASP A 84 24.80 6.99 -26.08
CA ASP A 84 24.81 8.20 -25.26
C ASP A 84 25.76 8.05 -24.06
N ARG A 85 25.85 6.84 -23.49
CA ARG A 85 26.87 6.50 -22.50
C ARG A 85 28.29 6.64 -23.07
N ARG A 86 28.52 6.24 -24.32
CA ARG A 86 29.82 6.39 -25.01
C ARG A 86 30.16 7.84 -25.30
N LEU A 87 29.16 8.69 -25.55
CA LEU A 87 29.34 10.11 -25.81
C LEU A 87 29.56 10.93 -24.53
N THR A 88 28.89 10.58 -23.44
CA THR A 88 28.85 11.43 -22.23
C THR A 88 29.51 10.79 -21.00
N GLY A 89 29.89 9.51 -21.08
CA GLY A 89 30.36 8.73 -19.94
C GLY A 89 29.24 8.30 -18.98
N TYR A 90 28.00 8.78 -19.17
CA TYR A 90 26.88 8.54 -18.27
C TYR A 90 25.68 7.93 -18.99
N LEU A 91 25.07 6.88 -18.43
CA LEU A 91 24.00 6.11 -19.09
C LEU A 91 22.74 6.95 -19.43
N ARG A 92 22.57 8.11 -18.80
CA ARG A 92 21.46 9.05 -19.00
C ARG A 92 21.94 10.46 -19.37
N GLY A 93 23.23 10.59 -19.68
CA GLY A 93 23.81 11.86 -20.11
C GLY A 93 23.29 12.23 -21.49
N GLN A 94 22.92 13.50 -21.66
CA GLN A 94 22.63 14.05 -22.97
C GLN A 94 23.65 15.14 -23.24
N THR A 95 24.13 15.20 -24.47
CA THR A 95 25.04 16.22 -24.95
C THR A 95 24.50 16.77 -26.27
N ASP A 96 24.55 18.08 -26.39
CA ASP A 96 24.14 18.87 -27.55
C ASP A 96 25.36 19.39 -28.34
N ASN A 97 26.57 18.95 -27.98
CA ASN A 97 27.79 19.35 -28.67
C ASN A 97 27.78 18.93 -30.15
N VAL A 98 28.11 19.87 -31.04
CA VAL A 98 28.12 19.65 -32.50
C VAL A 98 29.22 18.66 -32.91
N VAL A 99 30.36 18.71 -32.22
CA VAL A 99 31.51 17.83 -32.47
C VAL A 99 31.58 16.79 -31.36
N ALA A 100 31.72 15.52 -31.74
CA ALA A 100 31.85 14.42 -30.80
C ALA A 100 33.16 14.51 -30.01
N PRO A 101 33.20 14.02 -28.75
CA PRO A 101 34.42 14.04 -27.95
C PRO A 101 35.52 13.18 -28.59
N PRO A 102 36.79 13.59 -28.48
CA PRO A 102 37.92 12.82 -28.99
C PRO A 102 37.96 11.44 -28.33
N GLY A 103 38.19 10.40 -29.13
CA GLY A 103 38.18 9.00 -28.68
C GLY A 103 36.83 8.29 -28.83
N PHE A 104 35.73 8.99 -29.15
CA PHE A 104 34.47 8.35 -29.53
C PHE A 104 34.64 7.45 -30.77
N GLU A 105 35.52 7.85 -31.68
CA GLU A 105 35.86 7.10 -32.91
C GLU A 105 36.38 5.69 -32.64
N LEU A 106 37.10 5.51 -31.53
CA LEU A 106 37.75 4.25 -31.17
C LEU A 106 36.94 3.42 -30.16
N ASN A 107 35.87 3.97 -29.58
CA ASN A 107 35.18 3.36 -28.45
C ASN A 107 34.06 2.38 -28.83
N ASN A 108 34.06 1.82 -30.05
CA ASN A 108 32.99 0.94 -30.52
C ASN A 108 33.19 -0.53 -30.06
N PRO A 109 32.52 -1.01 -28.98
CA PRO A 109 32.59 -2.40 -28.59
C PRO A 109 31.76 -3.28 -29.52
N TRP A 110 32.40 -4.31 -30.05
CA TRP A 110 31.70 -5.48 -30.56
C TRP A 110 31.47 -6.45 -29.41
N ARG A 111 30.21 -6.80 -29.16
CA ARG A 111 29.87 -7.81 -28.15
C ARG A 111 30.17 -9.18 -28.74
N MET A 112 31.15 -9.87 -28.16
CA MET A 112 31.41 -11.28 -28.42
C MET A 112 30.47 -12.10 -27.54
N GLU A 113 29.69 -12.98 -28.13
CA GLU A 113 28.89 -13.94 -27.38
C GLU A 113 29.62 -15.29 -27.33
N SER A 114 29.53 -15.96 -26.19
CA SER A 114 30.04 -17.33 -26.04
C SER A 114 29.25 -18.29 -26.92
N ARG A 115 29.91 -19.28 -27.50
CA ARG A 115 29.26 -20.33 -28.28
C ARG A 115 28.23 -21.06 -27.41
N PHE A 116 27.00 -21.21 -27.91
CA PHE A 116 25.85 -21.75 -27.16
C PHE A 116 25.82 -23.28 -27.00
N PHE A 117 26.94 -23.99 -27.20
CA PHE A 117 27.00 -25.45 -27.27
C PHE A 117 27.98 -26.02 -26.25
#